data_AF-A0A0Q7MJE6-F1
#
_entry.id   AF-A0A0Q7MJE6-F1
#
_cell.length_a   1.000
_cell.length_b   1.000
_cell.length_c   1.000
_cell.angle_alpha   90.00
_cell.angle_beta   90.00
_cell.angle_gamma   90.00
#
_symmetry.space_group_name_H-M   'P 1'
#
loop_
_entity.id
_entity.type
_entity.pdbx_description
1 polymer ?
#
loop_
_entity_poly.entity_id
_entity_poly.type
_entity_poly.pdbx_seq_one_letter_code
_entity_poly.pdbx_strand_id
1 'polypeptide(L)'
;MTYRYGSASSLSVDPGRVALGLSTTDPGTYLDAFTERADVVAAALLLVGRVAATRFYDPMTAAQLAELADPIITTGDGTVRFESLSACCGVAARLDLLADGLDITTQRAGTTNVDLGAGSRRLLAGVLPRDPLHLAVGDTGLLMTTLDGQSHERTVALPTAGSGRWPTCRSWRAT
;
A
#
# COMPACT_ATOMS: atom_id res chain seq x y z
N MET A 1 -9.79 -24.49 5.63
CA MET A 1 -9.16 -23.62 4.62
C MET A 1 -7.67 -23.94 4.63
N THR A 2 -7.11 -24.44 3.53
CA THR A 2 -5.69 -24.86 3.47
C THR A 2 -4.91 -23.78 2.74
N TYR A 3 -4.02 -23.08 3.44
CA TYR A 3 -3.17 -22.05 2.86
C TYR A 3 -2.14 -22.70 1.92
N ARG A 4 -2.09 -22.27 0.64
CA ARG A 4 -1.04 -22.68 -0.31
C ARG A 4 -0.04 -21.53 -0.43
N TYR A 5 1.16 -21.78 0.07
CA TYR A 5 2.31 -20.91 -0.10
C TYR A 5 2.86 -21.08 -1.52
N GLY A 6 3.22 -19.97 -2.19
CA GLY A 6 3.77 -20.02 -3.55
C GLY A 6 5.20 -20.59 -3.62
N SER A 7 5.88 -20.68 -2.47
CA SER A 7 7.23 -21.22 -2.30
C SER A 7 7.47 -21.61 -0.83
N ALA A 8 8.63 -22.20 -0.52
CA ALA A 8 9.03 -22.41 0.87
C ALA A 8 9.53 -21.09 1.48
N SER A 9 9.10 -20.76 2.69
CA SER A 9 9.77 -19.73 3.50
C SER A 9 11.22 -20.14 3.75
N SER A 10 12.14 -19.19 3.69
CA SER A 10 13.58 -19.40 3.83
C SER A 10 14.16 -18.56 4.97
N LEU A 11 15.20 -19.08 5.62
CA LEU A 11 16.00 -18.37 6.61
C LEU A 11 17.46 -18.51 6.20
N SER A 12 18.13 -17.38 5.99
CA SER A 12 19.58 -17.31 5.76
C SER A 12 20.24 -16.72 7.00
N VAL A 13 21.27 -17.40 7.52
CA VAL A 13 22.04 -16.97 8.67
C VAL A 13 23.51 -16.95 8.28
N ASP A 14 24.07 -15.75 8.16
CA ASP A 14 25.49 -15.49 7.92
C ASP A 14 26.09 -14.77 9.15
N PRO A 15 27.43 -14.80 9.37
CA PRO A 15 28.05 -14.05 10.44
C PRO A 15 27.71 -12.56 10.38
N GLY A 16 26.92 -12.08 11.35
CA GLY A 16 26.47 -10.69 11.42
C GLY A 16 25.24 -10.34 10.57
N ARG A 17 24.60 -11.31 9.89
CA ARG A 17 23.39 -11.07 9.07
C ARG A 17 22.39 -12.22 9.19
N VAL A 18 21.16 -11.88 9.57
CA VAL A 18 20.02 -12.80 9.53
C VAL A 18 19.02 -12.26 8.50
N ALA A 19 18.60 -13.10 7.56
CA ALA A 19 17.58 -12.76 6.58
C ALA A 19 16.48 -13.81 6.57
N LEU A 20 15.24 -13.39 6.76
CA LEU A 20 14.04 -14.23 6.71
C LEU A 20 13.26 -13.87 5.45
N GLY A 21 13.06 -14.85 4.55
CA GLY A 21 12.18 -14.75 3.39
C GLY A 21 10.90 -15.53 3.67
N LEU A 22 9.78 -14.86 3.91
CA LEU A 22 8.50 -15.54 4.10
C LEU A 22 7.84 -15.70 2.73
N SER A 23 7.43 -16.93 2.40
CA SER A 23 6.51 -17.12 1.28
C SER A 23 5.13 -16.68 1.74
N THR A 24 4.47 -15.86 0.95
CA THR A 24 3.05 -15.53 1.13
C THR A 24 2.22 -16.40 0.18
N THR A 25 0.90 -16.31 0.27
CA THR A 25 -0.04 -17.00 -0.61
C THR A 25 0.33 -16.83 -2.08
N ASP A 26 0.04 -17.86 -2.88
CA ASP A 26 0.18 -17.90 -4.35
C ASP A 26 -0.08 -16.53 -5.03
N PRO A 27 0.69 -16.12 -6.05
CA PRO A 27 0.49 -14.86 -6.77
C PRO A 27 -0.96 -14.72 -7.23
N GLY A 28 -1.60 -13.60 -6.94
CA GLY A 28 -2.97 -13.34 -7.33
C GLY A 28 -3.61 -12.17 -6.61
N THR A 29 -4.90 -11.99 -6.85
CA THR A 29 -5.71 -10.95 -6.24
C THR A 29 -5.88 -11.20 -4.75
N TYR A 30 -5.43 -10.25 -3.92
CA TYR A 30 -5.59 -10.23 -2.48
C TYR A 30 -6.90 -9.58 -2.05
N LEU A 31 -7.36 -8.58 -2.80
CA LEU A 31 -8.65 -7.92 -2.60
C LEU A 31 -9.26 -7.59 -3.95
N ASP A 32 -10.57 -7.81 -4.09
CA ASP A 32 -11.40 -7.29 -5.17
C ASP A 32 -12.71 -6.81 -4.53
N ALA A 33 -12.94 -5.50 -4.52
CA ALA A 33 -14.08 -4.92 -3.83
C ALA A 33 -14.52 -3.56 -4.40
N PHE A 34 -15.82 -3.29 -4.32
CA PHE A 34 -16.33 -1.91 -4.39
C PHE A 34 -16.34 -1.30 -3.00
N THR A 35 -16.16 0.02 -2.93
CA THR A 35 -16.26 0.77 -1.66
C THR A 35 -17.66 1.33 -1.48
N GLU A 36 -18.20 1.26 -0.27
CA GLU A 36 -19.52 1.81 0.05
C GLU A 36 -19.58 3.35 0.01
N ARG A 37 -18.46 4.01 0.34
CA ARG A 37 -18.33 5.48 0.36
C ARG A 37 -17.11 5.94 -0.43
N ALA A 38 -17.24 5.89 -1.75
CA ALA A 38 -16.16 6.21 -2.69
C ALA A 38 -15.51 7.57 -2.46
N ASP A 39 -16.31 8.62 -2.20
CA ASP A 39 -15.81 9.97 -1.90
C ASP A 39 -14.90 10.02 -0.67
N VAL A 40 -15.33 9.35 0.40
CA VAL A 40 -14.59 9.31 1.66
C VAL A 40 -13.31 8.49 1.49
N VAL A 41 -13.41 7.33 0.83
CA VAL A 41 -12.25 6.46 0.57
C VAL A 41 -11.24 7.15 -0.33
N ALA A 42 -11.68 7.80 -1.41
CA ALA A 42 -10.80 8.50 -2.33
C ALA A 42 -10.07 9.67 -1.65
N ALA A 43 -10.79 10.48 -0.86
CA ALA A 43 -10.20 11.55 -0.08
C ALA A 43 -9.18 11.02 0.96
N ALA A 44 -9.48 9.90 1.61
CA ALA A 44 -8.59 9.28 2.58
C ALA A 44 -7.33 8.69 1.92
N LEU A 45 -7.45 8.04 0.76
CA LEU A 45 -6.31 7.54 -0.03
C LEU A 45 -5.39 8.68 -0.47
N LEU A 46 -5.96 9.81 -0.92
CA LEU A 46 -5.21 11.02 -1.23
C LEU A 46 -4.45 11.55 -0.01
N LEU A 47 -5.06 11.50 1.18
CA LEU A 47 -4.41 11.94 2.42
C LEU A 47 -3.26 10.99 2.81
N VAL A 48 -3.47 9.68 2.70
CA VAL A 48 -2.44 8.67 2.96
C VAL A 48 -1.25 8.87 2.00
N GLY A 49 -1.48 9.01 0.69
CA GLY A 49 -0.40 9.31 -0.27
C GLY A 49 0.26 10.67 -0.03
N ARG A 50 -0.50 11.68 0.41
CA ARG A 50 0.07 12.98 0.77
C ARG A 50 1.04 12.87 1.94
N VAL A 51 0.73 12.07 2.96
CA VAL A 51 1.65 11.89 4.09
C VAL A 51 2.97 11.27 3.63
N ALA A 52 2.95 10.28 2.74
CA ALA A 52 4.17 9.73 2.15
C ALA A 52 5.05 10.78 1.45
N ALA A 53 4.42 11.74 0.78
CA ALA A 53 5.11 12.85 0.13
C ALA A 53 5.54 14.01 1.06
N THR A 54 5.29 13.93 2.38
CA THR A 54 5.57 15.04 3.32
C THR A 54 6.85 14.86 4.12
N ARG A 55 7.38 15.98 4.60
CA ARG A 55 8.45 16.06 5.61
C ARG A 55 8.19 17.24 6.54
N PHE A 56 8.58 17.10 7.79
CA PHE A 56 8.25 18.08 8.82
C PHE A 56 9.47 18.78 9.43
N TYR A 57 10.63 18.11 9.50
CA TYR A 57 11.79 18.65 10.22
C TYR A 57 13.16 18.32 9.61
N ASP A 58 13.22 17.63 8.46
CA ASP A 58 14.47 17.31 7.76
C ASP A 58 14.43 17.87 6.32
N PRO A 59 15.38 18.74 5.91
CA PRO A 59 15.44 19.27 4.56
C PRO A 59 15.97 18.24 3.56
N MET A 60 15.07 17.54 2.87
CA MET A 60 15.43 16.67 1.74
C MET A 60 15.36 17.40 0.39
N THR A 61 16.02 16.88 -0.63
CA THR A 61 15.86 17.31 -2.03
C THR A 61 14.58 16.73 -2.63
N ALA A 62 14.08 17.32 -3.73
CA ALA A 62 12.93 16.77 -4.46
C ALA A 62 13.22 15.37 -5.02
N ALA A 63 14.47 15.11 -5.43
CA ALA A 63 14.91 13.80 -5.90
C ALA A 63 14.81 12.73 -4.79
N GLN A 64 15.18 13.08 -3.55
CA GLN A 64 15.04 12.18 -2.40
C GLN A 64 13.57 11.94 -2.00
N LEU A 65 12.66 12.88 -2.27
CA LEU A 65 11.23 12.69 -2.03
C LEU A 65 10.56 11.84 -3.11
N ALA A 66 10.95 12.01 -4.38
CA ALA A 66 10.54 11.12 -5.46
C ALA A 66 11.04 9.70 -5.22
N GLU A 67 12.10 9.58 -4.43
CA GLU A 67 12.54 8.35 -3.84
C GLU A 67 11.68 7.93 -2.63
N LEU A 68 10.37 8.16 -2.52
CA LEU A 68 9.54 7.57 -1.46
C LEU A 68 8.30 6.91 -2.08
N ALA A 69 7.90 5.77 -1.55
CA ALA A 69 6.71 5.06 -2.02
C ALA A 69 5.51 5.52 -1.19
N ASP A 70 4.36 5.66 -1.85
CA ASP A 70 3.06 5.77 -1.18
C ASP A 70 2.61 4.37 -0.65
N PRO A 71 1.34 4.11 -0.29
CA PRO A 71 1.08 3.23 0.83
C PRO A 71 1.52 1.77 0.67
N ILE A 72 1.89 1.19 1.81
CA ILE A 72 1.79 -0.24 2.03
C ILE A 72 0.31 -0.58 2.17
N ILE A 73 -0.12 -1.58 1.41
CA ILE A 73 -1.48 -2.10 1.41
C ILE A 73 -1.44 -3.48 2.03
N THR A 74 -2.17 -3.68 3.11
CA THR A 74 -2.32 -4.96 3.81
C THR A 74 -3.77 -5.39 3.75
N THR A 75 -4.02 -6.61 3.33
CA THR A 75 -5.35 -7.19 3.15
C THR A 75 -5.49 -8.42 4.03
N GLY A 76 -6.64 -8.61 4.65
CA GLY A 76 -6.93 -9.77 5.50
C GLY A 76 -8.13 -9.54 6.40
N ASP A 77 -8.77 -10.64 6.83
CA ASP A 77 -9.81 -10.65 7.86
C ASP A 77 -10.97 -9.66 7.64
N GLY A 78 -11.50 -9.54 6.42
CA GLY A 78 -12.59 -8.60 6.12
C GLY A 78 -12.13 -7.14 5.96
N THR A 79 -10.83 -6.87 6.07
CA THR A 79 -10.27 -5.51 6.04
C THR A 79 -9.20 -5.30 4.98
N VAL A 80 -9.10 -4.06 4.49
CA VAL A 80 -7.90 -3.57 3.81
C VAL A 80 -7.37 -2.33 4.50
N ARG A 81 -6.06 -2.30 4.69
CA ARG A 81 -5.32 -1.25 5.37
C ARG A 81 -4.37 -0.60 4.40
N PHE A 82 -4.37 0.73 4.35
CA PHE A 82 -3.39 1.53 3.63
C PHE A 82 -2.58 2.31 4.65
N GLU A 83 -1.26 2.14 4.64
CA GLU A 83 -0.35 2.76 5.58
C GLU A 83 0.78 3.49 4.87
N SER A 84 1.06 4.71 5.32
CA SER A 84 2.18 5.49 4.82
C SER A 84 2.90 6.21 5.96
N LEU A 85 4.11 6.67 5.66
CA LEU A 85 4.94 7.44 6.56
C LEU A 85 5.43 8.69 5.86
N SER A 86 5.52 9.82 6.58
CA SER A 86 6.30 10.95 6.10
C SER A 86 7.75 10.57 5.87
N ALA A 87 8.41 11.18 4.90
CA ALA A 87 9.82 11.00 4.55
C ALA A 87 10.78 10.96 5.75
N CYS A 88 10.53 11.83 6.73
CA CYS A 88 11.32 11.93 7.96
C CYS A 88 10.89 10.96 9.07
N CYS A 89 9.92 10.08 8.82
CA CYS A 89 9.41 9.08 9.77
C CYS A 89 8.71 9.65 11.01
N GLY A 90 8.41 10.96 11.04
CA GLY A 90 7.78 11.63 12.18
C GLY A 90 6.27 11.51 12.23
N VAL A 91 5.62 11.27 11.08
CA VAL A 91 4.17 11.17 10.95
C VAL A 91 3.83 9.90 10.17
N ALA A 92 2.83 9.17 10.65
CA ALA A 92 2.23 8.04 9.95
C ALA A 92 0.77 8.36 9.62
N ALA A 93 0.29 7.87 8.48
CA ALA A 93 -1.12 7.83 8.15
C ALA A 93 -1.56 6.39 7.93
N ARG A 94 -2.78 6.10 8.38
CA ARG A 94 -3.41 4.79 8.22
C ARG A 94 -4.87 4.96 7.89
N LEU A 95 -5.32 4.25 6.87
CA LEU A 95 -6.72 4.09 6.50
C LEU A 95 -7.07 2.62 6.61
N ASP A 96 -8.04 2.29 7.46
CA ASP A 96 -8.65 0.96 7.52
C ASP A 96 -10.03 1.01 6.86
N LEU A 97 -10.24 0.18 5.84
CA LEU A 97 -11.56 -0.12 5.31
C LEU A 97 -12.01 -1.44 5.91
N LEU A 98 -13.03 -1.36 6.76
CA LEU A 98 -13.65 -2.52 7.41
C LEU A 98 -14.64 -3.19 6.46
N ALA A 99 -15.07 -4.40 6.81
CA ALA A 99 -15.99 -5.21 5.99
C ALA A 99 -17.26 -4.43 5.62
N ASP A 100 -17.85 -3.69 6.55
CA ASP A 100 -19.07 -2.89 6.30
C ASP A 100 -18.87 -1.71 5.35
N GLY A 101 -17.62 -1.37 5.02
CA GLY A 101 -17.26 -0.33 4.05
C GLY A 101 -16.91 -0.86 2.66
N LEU A 102 -17.01 -2.18 2.45
CA LEU A 102 -16.56 -2.89 1.27
C LEU A 102 -17.59 -3.93 0.82
N ASP A 103 -18.00 -3.84 -0.45
CA ASP A 103 -18.66 -4.94 -1.13
C ASP A 103 -17.59 -5.86 -1.73
N ILE A 104 -17.17 -6.85 -0.93
CA ILE A 104 -16.01 -7.71 -1.22
C ILE A 104 -16.43 -8.89 -2.09
N THR A 105 -15.85 -8.98 -3.29
CA THR A 105 -15.97 -10.15 -4.17
C THR A 105 -14.89 -11.19 -3.90
N THR A 106 -13.66 -10.74 -3.61
CA THR A 106 -12.54 -11.63 -3.26
C THR A 106 -11.71 -11.02 -2.15
N GLN A 107 -11.30 -11.84 -1.18
CA GLN A 107 -10.31 -11.45 -0.19
C GLN A 107 -9.41 -12.61 0.24
N ARG A 108 -8.12 -12.32 0.36
CA ARG A 108 -7.07 -13.18 0.87
C ARG A 108 -6.10 -12.34 1.67
N ALA A 109 -5.32 -12.99 2.54
CA ALA A 109 -4.22 -12.32 3.21
C ALA A 109 -3.12 -11.98 2.19
N GLY A 110 -2.64 -10.74 2.20
CA GLY A 110 -1.61 -10.28 1.28
C GLY A 110 -1.15 -8.86 1.56
N THR A 111 0.06 -8.54 1.12
CA THR A 111 0.65 -7.20 1.26
C THR A 111 1.28 -6.75 -0.04
N THR A 112 1.06 -5.52 -0.47
CA THR A 112 1.78 -4.90 -1.59
C THR A 112 2.13 -3.45 -1.28
N ASN A 113 3.19 -2.94 -1.87
CA ASN A 113 3.60 -1.55 -1.73
C ASN A 113 3.46 -0.89 -3.09
N VAL A 114 2.81 0.27 -3.16
CA VAL A 114 2.58 0.98 -4.43
C VAL A 114 2.99 2.45 -4.29
N ASP A 115 3.14 3.14 -5.42
CA ASP A 115 3.31 4.59 -5.45
C ASP A 115 2.07 5.21 -6.10
N LEU A 116 1.36 6.13 -5.43
CA LEU A 116 0.16 6.76 -6.00
C LEU A 116 0.63 7.91 -6.88
N GLY A 117 0.84 7.60 -8.16
CA GLY A 117 1.27 8.57 -9.15
C GLY A 117 0.24 9.67 -9.41
N ALA A 118 0.66 10.65 -10.21
CA ALA A 118 -0.20 11.78 -10.58
C ALA A 118 -1.50 11.36 -11.27
N GLY A 119 -1.50 10.23 -12.00
CA GLY A 119 -2.70 9.67 -12.63
C GLY A 119 -3.73 9.22 -11.60
N SER A 120 -3.33 8.37 -10.66
CA SER A 120 -4.17 7.93 -9.54
C SER A 120 -4.68 9.09 -8.70
N ARG A 121 -3.80 10.05 -8.36
CA ARG A 121 -4.20 11.22 -7.57
C ARG A 121 -5.27 12.06 -8.29
N ARG A 122 -5.15 12.22 -9.62
CA ARG A 122 -6.16 12.92 -10.43
C ARG A 122 -7.48 12.14 -10.48
N LEU A 123 -7.41 10.83 -10.67
CA LEU A 123 -8.58 9.95 -10.70
C LEU A 123 -9.35 10.03 -9.38
N LEU A 124 -8.66 9.85 -8.26
CA LEU A 124 -9.25 9.91 -6.92
C LEU A 124 -9.82 11.30 -6.58
N ALA A 125 -9.18 12.38 -7.04
CA ALA A 125 -9.67 13.74 -6.81
C ALA A 125 -10.97 14.05 -7.58
N GLY A 126 -11.30 13.27 -8.61
CA GLY A 126 -12.54 13.41 -9.39
C GLY A 126 -13.73 12.66 -8.81
N VAL A 127 -13.53 11.73 -7.85
CA VAL A 127 -14.58 10.87 -7.31
C VAL A 127 -15.64 11.67 -6.55
N LEU A 128 -16.90 11.54 -6.95
CA LEU A 128 -18.05 12.18 -6.34
C LEU A 128 -18.76 11.27 -5.32
N PRO A 129 -19.61 11.83 -4.42
CA PRO A 129 -20.27 11.06 -3.34
C PRO A 129 -21.15 9.88 -3.75
N ARG A 130 -21.56 9.78 -5.01
CA ARG A 130 -22.38 8.68 -5.52
C ARG A 130 -21.68 7.85 -6.60
N ASP A 131 -20.41 8.13 -6.85
CA ASP A 131 -19.66 7.37 -7.83
C ASP A 131 -19.25 6.02 -7.23
N PRO A 132 -19.17 4.96 -8.04
CA PRO A 132 -18.47 3.74 -7.65
C PRO A 132 -16.96 3.98 -7.63
N LEU A 133 -16.30 3.42 -6.62
CA LEU A 133 -14.85 3.23 -6.61
C LEU A 133 -14.59 1.74 -6.37
N HIS A 134 -13.93 1.12 -7.35
CA HIS A 134 -13.49 -0.27 -7.27
C HIS A 134 -12.00 -0.31 -6.97
N LEU A 135 -11.62 -1.21 -6.06
CA LEU A 135 -10.25 -1.46 -5.65
C LEU A 135 -9.93 -2.94 -5.90
N ALA A 136 -8.89 -3.19 -6.70
CA ALA A 136 -8.27 -4.49 -6.80
C ALA A 136 -6.81 -4.42 -6.34
N VAL A 137 -6.46 -5.24 -5.36
CA VAL A 137 -5.12 -5.31 -4.78
C VAL A 137 -4.56 -6.70 -5.06
N GLY A 138 -3.32 -6.78 -5.51
CA GLY A 138 -2.67 -8.06 -5.77
C GLY A 138 -1.15 -7.95 -5.82
N ASP A 139 -0.54 -9.02 -6.30
CA ASP A 139 0.89 -9.13 -6.56
C ASP A 139 1.40 -8.11 -7.59
N THR A 140 0.55 -7.73 -8.55
CA THR A 140 0.87 -6.73 -9.57
C THR A 140 0.76 -5.29 -9.08
N GLY A 141 0.06 -5.06 -7.95
CA GLY A 141 -0.08 -3.75 -7.32
C GLY A 141 -1.53 -3.39 -6.97
N LEU A 142 -1.91 -2.14 -7.21
CA LEU A 142 -3.23 -1.57 -6.93
C LEU A 142 -3.87 -1.07 -8.23
N LEU A 143 -4.99 -1.68 -8.61
CA LEU A 143 -5.90 -1.14 -9.62
C LEU A 143 -7.03 -0.38 -8.92
N MET A 144 -7.26 0.84 -9.39
CA MET A 144 -8.41 1.67 -9.02
C MET A 144 -9.25 1.93 -10.26
N THR A 145 -10.55 1.70 -10.17
CA THR A 145 -11.49 2.00 -11.26
C THR A 145 -12.60 2.90 -10.74
N THR A 146 -12.88 3.96 -11.51
CA THR A 146 -13.95 4.94 -11.30
C THR A 146 -14.75 5.05 -12.60
N LEU A 147 -15.81 5.87 -12.61
CA LEU A 147 -16.56 6.15 -13.84
C LEU A 147 -15.70 6.84 -14.92
N ASP A 148 -14.75 7.67 -14.51
CA ASP A 148 -13.91 8.46 -15.41
C ASP A 148 -12.69 7.70 -15.94
N GLY A 149 -12.50 6.45 -15.50
CA GLY A 149 -11.45 5.56 -15.98
C GLY A 149 -10.79 4.76 -14.87
N GLN A 150 -9.61 4.20 -15.19
CA GLN A 150 -8.85 3.33 -14.31
C GLN A 150 -7.39 3.77 -14.21
N SER A 151 -6.76 3.47 -13.08
CA SER A 151 -5.33 3.64 -12.86
C SER A 151 -4.75 2.42 -12.16
N HIS A 152 -3.63 1.93 -12.66
CA HIS A 152 -2.92 0.78 -12.10
C HIS A 152 -1.55 1.21 -11.62
N GLU A 153 -1.35 1.15 -10.31
CA GLU A 153 -0.07 1.40 -9.66
C GLU A 153 0.63 0.09 -9.39
N ARG A 154 1.82 -0.07 -9.98
CA ARG A 154 2.57 -1.32 -9.88
C ARG A 154 3.22 -1.46 -8.51
N THR A 155 3.40 -2.70 -8.09
CA THR A 155 4.21 -3.02 -6.91
C THR A 155 5.61 -2.40 -7.04
N VAL A 156 6.03 -1.62 -6.04
CA VAL A 156 7.37 -1.06 -5.94
C VAL A 156 8.20 -1.85 -4.93
N ALA A 157 9.46 -2.07 -5.27
CA ALA A 157 10.39 -2.73 -4.37
C ALA A 157 10.69 -1.81 -3.19
N LEU A 158 10.56 -2.36 -1.96
CA LEU A 158 11.08 -1.66 -0.79
C LEU A 158 12.62 -1.66 -0.85
N PRO A 159 13.25 -0.52 -0.51
CA PRO A 159 14.71 -0.42 -0.49
C PRO A 159 15.31 -1.35 0.56
N THR A 160 16.49 -1.90 0.27
CA THR A 160 17.18 -2.84 1.16
C THR A 160 17.63 -2.18 2.47
N ALA A 161 17.47 -2.90 3.58
CA ALA A 161 17.93 -2.47 4.89
C ALA A 161 19.44 -2.19 4.89
N GLY A 162 19.84 -0.99 5.31
CA GLY A 162 21.24 -0.56 5.38
C GLY A 162 21.77 0.18 4.15
N SER A 163 21.03 0.23 3.04
CA SER A 163 21.37 1.05 1.86
C SER A 163 20.28 2.08 1.50
N GLY A 164 19.22 2.21 2.29
CA GLY A 164 17.95 2.76 1.81
C GLY A 164 17.61 4.18 2.28
N ARG A 165 17.13 4.99 1.32
CA ARG A 165 15.83 5.70 1.21
C ARG A 165 15.04 6.13 2.48
N TRP A 166 15.05 5.35 3.56
CA TRP A 166 14.39 5.63 4.85
C TRP A 166 15.37 5.43 6.04
N PRO A 167 16.54 6.10 6.05
CA PRO A 167 17.60 5.82 7.02
C PRO A 167 17.20 6.10 8.48
N THR A 168 16.14 6.88 8.69
CA THR A 168 15.61 7.30 10.00
C THR A 168 14.45 6.44 10.51
N CYS A 169 13.79 5.64 9.65
CA CYS A 169 12.66 4.77 10.04
C CYS A 169 13.14 3.41 10.58
N ARG A 170 13.93 3.40 11.66
CA ARG A 170 14.43 2.14 12.24
C ARG A 170 13.35 1.29 12.94
N SER A 171 12.20 1.88 13.25
CA SER A 171 11.13 1.24 14.04
C SER A 171 9.90 0.84 13.23
N TRP A 172 9.79 1.23 11.97
CA TRP A 172 8.59 0.94 11.20
C TRP A 172 8.63 -0.47 10.64
N ARG A 173 7.69 -1.30 11.10
CA ARG A 173 7.44 -2.65 10.59
C ARG A 173 5.98 -2.67 10.18
N ALA A 174 5.71 -3.00 8.92
CA ALA A 174 4.39 -3.46 8.54
C ALA A 174 4.09 -4.69 9.40
N THR A 175 3.11 -4.56 10.31
CA THR A 175 2.63 -5.66 11.16
C THR A 175 1.72 -6.58 10.38
#